data_AF-A0A1F9KUW5-F1
#
_entry.id   AF-A0A1F9KUW5-F1
#
_cell.length_a   1.000
_cell.length_b   1.000
_cell.length_c   1.000
_cell.angle_alpha   90.00
_cell.angle_beta   90.00
_cell.angle_gamma   90.00
#
_symmetry.space_group_name_H-M   'P 1'
#
loop_
_entity.id
_entity.type
_entity.pdbx_description
1 polymer ?
#
loop_
_entity_poly.entity_id
_entity_poly.type
_entity_poly.pdbx_seq_one_letter_code
_entity_poly.pdbx_strand_id
1 'polypeptide(L)' 'MNRCFRFWLILKGKKPAELPKTRSGKIMRRLLRDIADGRTLGDTTTLADPTVVAKLKEQYEEE' A
#
# COMPACT_ATOMS: atom_id res chain seq x y z
N MET A 1 17.86 -2.18 -9.42
CA MET A 1 17.26 -1.84 -8.12
C MET A 1 16.16 -2.86 -7.84
N ASN A 2 16.12 -3.51 -6.67
CA ASN A 2 15.08 -4.50 -6.38
C ASN A 2 13.70 -3.83 -6.21
N ARG A 3 12.62 -4.48 -6.67
CA ARG A 3 11.24 -3.96 -6.57
C ARG A 3 10.88 -3.47 -5.16
N CYS A 4 11.33 -4.19 -4.13
CA CYS A 4 11.12 -3.80 -2.74
C CYS A 4 11.79 -2.48 -2.35
N PHE A 5 12.96 -2.18 -2.91
CA PHE A 5 13.71 -0.95 -2.60
C PHE A 5 13.06 0.27 -3.25
N ARG A 6 12.59 0.13 -4.50
CA ARG A 6 11.81 1.15 -5.21
C ARG A 6 10.51 1.44 -4.46
N PHE A 7 9.77 0.39 -4.08
CA PHE A 7 8.52 0.54 -3.33
C PHE A 7 8.73 1.22 -1.97
N TRP A 8 9.84 0.95 -1.30
CA TRP A 8 10.18 1.63 -0.05
C TRP A 8 10.42 3.13 -0.23
N LEU A 9 11.01 3.57 -1.35
CA LEU A 9 11.18 4.99 -1.66
C LEU A 9 9.82 5.68 -1.86
N ILE A 10 8.87 5.03 -2.52
CA ILE A 10 7.49 5.53 -2.67
C ILE A 10 6.86 5.76 -1.29
N LEU A 11 7.00 4.81 -0.37
CA LEU A 11 6.39 4.91 0.96
C LEU A 11 7.03 5.95 1.88
N LYS A 12 8.30 6.32 1.67
CA LYS A 12 9.03 7.24 2.55
C LYS A 12 8.49 8.68 2.53
N GLY A 13 7.85 9.09 1.44
CA GLY A 13 7.23 10.40 1.31
C GLY A 13 5.74 10.45 1.67
N LYS A 14 5.12 9.30 2.00
CA LYS A 14 3.67 9.20 2.14
C LYS A 14 3.19 9.68 3.51
N LYS A 15 2.12 10.47 3.50
CA LYS A 15 1.43 10.87 4.75
C LYS A 15 0.78 9.65 5.41
N PRO A 16 0.50 9.72 6.73
CA PRO A 16 -0.14 8.62 7.45
C PRO A 16 -1.53 8.24 6.91
N ALA A 17 -2.20 9.15 6.19
CA ALA A 17 -3.50 8.91 5.55
C ALA A 17 -3.37 8.16 4.20
N GLU A 18 -2.18 8.19 3.58
CA GLU A 18 -1.89 7.53 2.31
C GLU A 18 -1.33 6.11 2.50
N LEU A 19 -1.34 5.60 3.73
CA LEU A 19 -0.94 4.23 4.04
C LEU A 19 -2.17 3.40 4.40
N PRO A 20 -2.24 2.13 3.98
CA PRO A 20 -3.36 1.26 4.28
C PRO A 20 -3.42 1.00 5.78
N LYS A 21 -4.45 1.55 6.42
CA LYS A 21 -4.69 1.43 7.86
C LYS A 21 -6.05 0.85 8.14
N THR A 22 -6.15 0.04 9.19
CA THR A 22 -7.43 -0.42 9.74
C THR A 22 -8.18 0.73 10.41
N ARG A 23 -9.47 0.55 10.69
CA ARG A 23 -10.26 1.50 11.51
C ARG A 23 -9.62 1.84 12.88
N SER A 24 -8.83 0.93 13.45
CA SER A 24 -8.06 1.15 14.69
C SER A 24 -6.71 1.86 14.50
N GLY A 25 -6.38 2.32 13.29
CA GLY A 25 -5.13 3.03 12.98
C GLY A 25 -3.88 2.17 12.73
N LYS A 26 -3.97 0.84 12.85
CA LYS A 26 -2.86 -0.09 12.58
C LYS A 26 -2.56 -0.15 11.08
N ILE A 27 -1.28 -0.04 10.72
CA ILE A 27 -0.81 -0.17 9.34
C ILE A 27 -0.86 -1.63 8.89
N MET A 28 -1.55 -1.91 7.79
CA MET A 28 -1.65 -3.23 7.18
C MET A 28 -0.47 -3.48 6.23
N ARG A 29 0.70 -3.80 6.81
CA ARG A 29 1.94 -4.06 6.05
C ARG A 29 1.84 -5.21 5.04
N ARG A 30 0.88 -6.13 5.22
CA ARG A 30 0.59 -7.21 4.25
C ARG A 30 0.23 -6.64 2.89
N LEU A 31 -0.73 -5.71 2.83
CA LEU A 31 -1.18 -5.11 1.57
C LEU A 31 -0.06 -4.36 0.87
N LEU A 32 0.80 -3.67 1.62
CA LEU A 32 2.01 -3.03 1.08
C LEU A 32 2.93 -4.05 0.40
N ARG A 33 3.10 -5.24 0.98
CA ARG A 33 3.90 -6.31 0.37
C ARG A 33 3.22 -6.89 -0.86
N ASP A 34 1.91 -7.11 -0.81
CA ASP A 34 1.15 -7.64 -1.95
C ASP A 34 1.24 -6.69 -3.15
N ILE A 35 1.15 -5.36 -2.94
CA ILE A 35 1.36 -4.37 -4.00
C ILE A 35 2.80 -4.43 -4.54
N ALA A 36 3.80 -4.45 -3.66
CA ALA A 36 5.22 -4.51 -4.07
C ALA A 36 5.56 -5.78 -4.86
N ASP A 37 4.91 -6.90 -4.53
CA ASP A 37 5.09 -8.18 -5.20
C ASP A 37 4.20 -8.32 -6.45
N GLY A 38 3.28 -7.38 -6.71
CA GLY A 38 2.32 -7.42 -7.81
C GLY A 38 1.26 -8.53 -7.66
N ARG A 39 0.93 -8.91 -6.43
CA ARG A 39 -0.02 -9.99 -6.12
C ARG A 39 -1.44 -9.45 -6.01
N THR A 40 -2.41 -10.36 -6.16
CA THR A 40 -3.82 -10.05 -5.89
C THR A 40 -3.99 -9.61 -4.44
N LEU A 41 -4.66 -8.47 -4.25
CA LEU A 41 -4.95 -7.94 -2.92
C LEU A 41 -5.93 -8.89 -2.22
N GLY A 42 -5.52 -9.42 -1.07
CA GLY A 42 -6.45 -10.11 -0.15
C GLY A 42 -7.40 -9.11 0.54
N ASP A 43 -8.03 -9.52 1.64
CA ASP A 43 -9.10 -8.73 2.30
C ASP A 43 -8.74 -7.26 2.58
N THR A 44 -9.57 -6.35 2.04
CA THR A 44 -9.50 -4.89 2.21
C THR A 44 -10.69 -4.31 2.97
N THR A 45 -11.67 -5.14 3.33
CA THR A 45 -12.92 -4.72 4.01
C THR A 45 -12.70 -4.12 5.40
N THR A 46 -11.58 -4.44 6.05
CA THR A 46 -11.21 -3.93 7.39
C THR A 46 -10.47 -2.59 7.36
N LEU A 47 -10.16 -2.06 6.18
CA LEU A 47 -9.49 -0.77 6.04
C LEU A 47 -10.42 0.37 6.48
N ALA A 48 -9.80 1.42 7.02
CA ALA A 48 -10.47 2.69 7.24
C ALA A 48 -10.85 3.35 5.90
N ASP A 49 -9.95 3.24 4.91
CA ASP A 49 -10.16 3.74 3.56
C ASP A 49 -9.61 2.72 2.54
N PRO A 50 -10.47 2.02 1.80
CA PRO A 50 -10.04 1.07 0.77
C PRO A 50 -9.45 1.79 -0.47
N THR A 51 -9.74 3.07 -0.70
CA THR A 51 -9.27 3.81 -1.88
C THR A 51 -7.75 4.04 -1.85
N VAL A 52 -7.16 4.07 -0.65
CA VAL A 52 -5.70 4.23 -0.46
C VAL A 52 -4.93 3.11 -1.15
N VAL A 53 -5.45 1.89 -1.12
CA VAL A 53 -4.80 0.72 -1.73
C VAL A 53 -4.83 0.82 -3.25
N ALA A 54 -5.96 1.23 -3.82
CA ALA A 54 -6.10 1.43 -5.26
C ALA A 54 -5.13 2.51 -5.76
N LYS A 55 -5.05 3.65 -5.08
CA LYS A 55 -4.12 4.75 -5.41
C LYS A 55 -2.65 4.32 -5.32
N LEU A 56 -2.28 3.56 -4.29
CA LEU A 56 -0.91 3.06 -4.14
C LEU A 56 -0.55 2.07 -5.24
N LYS A 57 -1.52 1.28 -5.71
CA LYS A 57 -1.32 0.33 -6.81
C LYS A 57 -1.14 1.06 -8.13
N GLU A 58 -2.01 2.02 -8.45
CA GLU A 58 -1.92 2.86 -9.65
C GLU A 58 -0.58 3.60 -9.72
N GLN A 59 -0.17 4.26 -8.63
CA GLN A 59 1.14 4.94 -8.53
C GLN A 59 2.34 4.00 -8.71
N TYR A 60 2.18 2.71 -8.41
CA TYR A 60 3.24 1.73 -8.59
C TYR A 60 3.25 1.12 -9.99
N GLU A 61 2.10 1.02 -10.65
CA GLU A 61 1.99 0.51 -12.03
C GLU A 61 2.35 1.57 -13.08
N GLU A 62 2.20 2.87 -12.76
CA GLU A 62 2.57 3.99 -13.64
C GLU A 62 4.08 4.36 -13.60
N GLU A 63 4.89 3.71 -12.73
CA GLU A 63 6.34 3.95 -12.53
C GLU A 63 7.27 2.85 -13.05
#